data_AF-A0A946VQS9-F1
#
_entry.id   AF-A0A946VQS9-F1
#
_cell.length_a   1.000
_cell.length_b   1.000
_cell.length_c   1.000
_cell.angle_alpha   90.00
_cell.angle_beta   90.00
_cell.angle_gamma   90.00
#
_symmetry.space_group_name_H-M   'P 1'
#
loop_
_entity.id
_entity.type
_entity.pdbx_description
1 polymer ?
#
loop_
_entity_poly.entity_id
_entity_poly.type
_entity_poly.pdbx_seq_one_letter_code
_entity_poly.pdbx_strand_id
1 'polypeptide(L)'
;MYYQSNSTELPQNGDINGVTAHYGAGGGSDVDADGFQNSLDNCPVNANPDQANMDNDNYGDKCDADIDGDSFVNDIDNCPLVANTNQADLDNDDIGDACDGDADGDGVF
;
A
#
# COMPACT_ATOMS: atom_id res chain seq x y z
N MET A 1 -8.58 40.70 24.13
CA MET A 1 -9.66 39.74 24.48
C MET A 1 -9.58 38.63 23.42
N TYR A 2 -8.79 37.54 23.52
CA TYR A 2 -8.88 36.36 24.42
C TYR A 2 -10.35 35.88 24.56
N TYR A 3 -10.80 34.65 24.23
CA TYR A 3 -10.20 33.31 23.98
C TYR A 3 -11.09 32.44 23.02
N GLN A 4 -10.42 31.67 22.15
CA GLN A 4 -10.59 30.26 21.64
C GLN A 4 -11.92 29.51 21.42
N SER A 5 -11.97 28.72 20.33
CA SER A 5 -11.86 27.22 20.31
C SER A 5 -11.76 26.74 18.84
N ASN A 6 -10.59 26.39 18.30
CA ASN A 6 -9.91 25.09 18.32
C ASN A 6 -10.84 23.88 18.06
N SER A 7 -10.92 23.39 16.81
CA SER A 7 -11.54 22.10 16.49
C SER A 7 -10.56 20.97 16.82
N THR A 8 -10.36 20.73 18.10
CA THR A 8 -9.95 19.41 18.56
C THR A 8 -11.21 18.55 18.52
N GLU A 9 -11.34 17.68 17.51
CA GLU A 9 -12.25 16.56 17.65
C GLU A 9 -11.81 15.73 18.86
N LEU A 10 -12.80 15.41 19.69
CA LEU A 10 -12.62 15.00 21.08
C LEU A 10 -11.96 13.61 21.18
N PRO A 11 -11.10 13.39 22.18
CA PRO A 11 -10.58 12.07 22.49
C PRO A 11 -11.69 11.27 23.17
N GLN A 12 -12.18 10.19 22.54
CA GLN A 12 -13.04 9.25 23.24
C GLN A 12 -12.15 8.29 24.04
N ASN A 13 -11.87 8.71 25.26
CA ASN A 13 -11.27 7.89 26.30
C ASN A 13 -12.17 6.67 26.58
N GLY A 14 -11.71 5.49 26.17
CA GLY A 14 -12.26 4.23 26.65
C GLY A 14 -12.08 3.03 25.72
N ASP A 15 -10.87 2.73 25.22
CA ASP A 15 -10.50 1.32 25.09
C ASP A 15 -8.99 1.09 25.08
N ILE A 16 -8.61 0.04 25.79
CA ILE A 16 -7.25 -0.44 25.97
C ILE A 16 -6.86 -1.25 24.72
N ASN A 17 -5.69 -0.98 24.13
CA ASN A 17 -5.04 -1.74 23.03
C ASN A 17 -5.22 -1.25 21.58
N GLY A 18 -5.18 0.06 21.32
CA GLY A 18 -4.42 0.61 20.19
C GLY A 18 -4.79 0.22 18.75
N VAL A 19 -6.01 -0.25 18.47
CA VAL A 19 -6.51 -0.40 17.09
C VAL A 19 -7.71 0.52 16.94
N THR A 20 -7.54 1.59 16.18
CA THR A 20 -8.56 2.59 15.89
C THR A 20 -9.68 1.93 15.07
N ALA A 21 -10.68 1.36 15.75
CA ALA A 21 -11.89 0.92 15.09
C ALA A 21 -12.65 2.17 14.63
N HIS A 22 -12.43 2.58 13.37
CA HIS A 22 -13.29 3.52 12.66
C HIS A 22 -14.64 2.85 12.33
N TYR A 23 -15.37 2.41 13.35
CA TYR A 23 -16.82 2.27 13.22
C TYR A 23 -17.40 3.68 13.24
N GLY A 24 -17.23 4.39 12.11
CA GLY A 24 -18.06 5.52 11.77
C GLY A 24 -19.52 5.08 11.93
N ALA A 25 -20.33 5.94 12.52
CA ALA A 25 -21.73 5.71 12.87
C ALA A 25 -22.67 5.55 11.64
N GLY A 26 -22.28 4.77 10.64
CA GLY A 26 -23.05 4.34 9.47
C GLY A 26 -22.59 2.92 9.09
N GLY A 27 -23.47 1.93 9.25
CA GLY A 27 -23.16 0.50 9.11
C GLY A 27 -22.85 0.04 7.68
N GLY A 28 -21.66 0.35 7.18
CA GLY A 28 -21.05 -0.33 6.04
C GLY A 28 -20.47 -1.68 6.47
N SER A 29 -20.54 -2.68 5.59
CA SER A 29 -19.84 -3.95 5.77
C SER A 29 -18.33 -3.75 5.62
N ASP A 30 -17.59 -4.48 6.43
CA ASP A 30 -16.14 -4.69 6.38
C ASP A 30 -15.98 -6.22 6.42
N VAL A 31 -15.65 -6.84 5.29
CA VAL A 31 -15.74 -8.29 5.11
C VAL A 31 -14.43 -9.02 5.43
N ASP A 32 -13.30 -8.32 5.39
CA ASP A 32 -12.00 -8.88 5.75
C ASP A 32 -11.47 -8.38 7.12
N ALA A 33 -12.23 -7.49 7.77
CA ALA A 33 -12.03 -7.01 9.12
C ALA A 33 -10.69 -6.27 9.32
N ASP A 34 -10.29 -5.50 8.33
CA ASP A 34 -9.00 -4.79 8.31
C ASP A 34 -9.07 -3.36 8.85
N GLY A 35 -10.29 -2.85 9.09
CA GLY A 35 -10.55 -1.52 9.62
C GLY A 35 -11.10 -0.53 8.60
N PHE A 36 -11.21 -0.91 7.33
CA PHE A 36 -11.83 -0.12 6.27
C PHE A 36 -13.15 -0.76 5.82
N GLN A 37 -14.16 0.08 5.55
CA GLN A 37 -15.42 -0.43 5.00
C GLN A 37 -15.21 -0.83 3.54
N ASN A 38 -15.89 -1.85 3.03
CA ASN A 38 -15.75 -2.35 1.65
C ASN A 38 -15.81 -1.26 0.55
N SER A 39 -16.51 -0.13 0.80
CA SER A 39 -16.63 0.98 -0.16
C SER A 39 -15.50 2.02 -0.08
N LEU A 40 -14.66 1.92 0.95
CA LEU A 40 -13.51 2.79 1.25
C LEU A 40 -12.20 1.99 1.29
N ASP A 41 -12.28 0.68 1.08
CA ASP A 41 -11.19 -0.27 1.11
C ASP A 41 -10.69 -0.52 -0.32
N ASN A 42 -9.41 -0.28 -0.55
CA ASN A 42 -8.78 -0.52 -1.86
C ASN A 42 -8.52 -2.03 -2.12
N CYS A 43 -8.73 -2.90 -1.14
CA CYS A 43 -8.74 -4.35 -1.29
C CYS A 43 -9.89 -5.03 -0.52
N PRO A 44 -11.16 -4.89 -0.97
CA PRO A 44 -12.37 -5.21 -0.20
C PRO A 44 -12.56 -6.62 0.34
N VAL A 45 -11.66 -7.56 0.08
CA VAL A 45 -11.73 -8.95 0.56
C VAL A 45 -10.36 -9.47 1.02
N ASN A 46 -9.34 -8.61 1.04
CA ASN A 46 -7.94 -8.93 1.27
C ASN A 46 -7.33 -7.92 2.26
N ALA A 47 -7.53 -8.18 3.55
CA ALA A 47 -7.13 -7.29 4.62
C ALA A 47 -5.73 -6.65 4.43
N ASN A 48 -5.72 -5.33 4.38
CA ASN A 48 -4.55 -4.47 4.26
C ASN A 48 -4.78 -3.15 5.05
N PRO A 49 -4.64 -3.19 6.39
CA PRO A 49 -4.92 -2.04 7.25
C PRO A 49 -4.08 -0.78 6.98
N ASP A 50 -3.00 -0.88 6.20
CA ASP A 50 -2.17 0.26 5.77
C ASP A 50 -2.69 0.92 4.48
N GLN A 51 -3.61 0.28 3.76
CA GLN A 51 -4.18 0.73 2.49
C GLN A 51 -3.12 1.17 1.48
N ALA A 52 -1.98 0.47 1.47
CA ALA A 52 -0.90 0.74 0.52
C ALA A 52 -1.42 0.61 -0.93
N ASN A 53 -0.99 1.54 -1.78
CA ASN A 53 -1.35 1.65 -3.20
C ASN A 53 -0.23 2.46 -3.89
N MET A 54 0.77 1.76 -4.42
CA MET A 54 2.02 2.33 -4.90
C MET A 54 1.84 3.10 -6.21
N ASP A 55 1.09 2.55 -7.17
CA ASP A 55 0.86 3.15 -8.48
C ASP A 55 -0.34 4.15 -8.48
N ASN A 56 -1.11 4.18 -7.40
CA ASN A 56 -2.31 4.99 -7.20
C ASN A 56 -3.46 4.64 -8.17
N ASP A 57 -3.61 3.37 -8.52
CA ASP A 57 -4.74 2.88 -9.29
C ASP A 57 -5.95 2.52 -8.38
N ASN A 58 -6.89 1.69 -8.85
CA ASN A 58 -8.08 1.34 -8.06
C ASN A 58 -7.88 0.16 -7.10
N TYR A 59 -6.73 -0.49 -7.11
CA TYR A 59 -6.39 -1.67 -6.32
C TYR A 59 -5.31 -1.28 -5.31
N GLY A 60 -5.39 -1.81 -4.09
CA GLY A 60 -4.28 -1.70 -3.15
C GLY A 60 -3.19 -2.73 -3.46
N ASP A 61 -1.95 -2.47 -3.02
CA ASP A 61 -0.78 -3.35 -3.26
C ASP A 61 -1.07 -4.81 -2.89
N LYS A 62 -1.98 -5.03 -1.93
CA LYS A 62 -2.34 -6.36 -1.43
C LYS A 62 -3.16 -7.19 -2.45
N CYS A 63 -3.90 -6.55 -3.32
CA CYS A 63 -4.82 -7.16 -4.28
C CYS A 63 -4.58 -6.71 -5.72
N ASP A 64 -3.52 -5.95 -5.95
CA ASP A 64 -3.06 -5.54 -7.27
C ASP A 64 -2.21 -6.62 -7.94
N ALA A 65 -2.37 -6.77 -9.26
CA ALA A 65 -1.58 -7.68 -10.08
C ALA A 65 -0.32 -7.02 -10.68
N ASP A 66 -0.23 -5.68 -10.62
CA ASP A 66 0.85 -4.84 -11.17
C ASP A 66 1.08 -3.67 -10.18
N ILE A 67 1.79 -3.94 -9.08
CA ILE A 67 1.86 -3.04 -7.92
C ILE A 67 2.47 -1.68 -8.27
N ASP A 68 3.39 -1.61 -9.22
CA ASP A 68 4.10 -0.39 -9.58
C ASP A 68 3.59 0.28 -10.87
N GLY A 69 2.63 -0.35 -11.55
CA GLY A 69 1.91 0.19 -12.69
C GLY A 69 2.76 0.32 -13.96
N ASP A 70 3.79 -0.52 -14.11
CA ASP A 70 4.73 -0.47 -15.24
C ASP A 70 4.30 -1.32 -16.44
N SER A 71 3.16 -2.00 -16.34
CA SER A 71 2.57 -2.93 -17.33
C SER A 71 3.17 -4.35 -17.35
N PHE A 72 4.05 -4.70 -16.43
CA PHE A 72 4.45 -6.08 -16.16
C PHE A 72 3.78 -6.57 -14.88
N VAL A 73 3.11 -7.72 -14.95
CA VAL A 73 2.47 -8.28 -13.75
C VAL A 73 3.53 -8.76 -12.76
N ASN A 74 3.27 -8.63 -11.46
CA ASN A 74 4.23 -8.91 -10.37
C ASN A 74 4.99 -10.25 -10.51
N ASP A 75 4.35 -11.27 -11.07
CA ASP A 75 4.91 -12.62 -11.24
C ASP A 75 5.99 -12.71 -12.33
N ILE A 76 6.07 -11.73 -13.25
CA ILE A 76 7.02 -11.70 -14.37
C ILE A 76 7.85 -10.41 -14.42
N ASP A 77 7.64 -9.51 -13.47
CA ASP A 77 8.36 -8.26 -13.33
C ASP A 77 9.66 -8.51 -12.53
N ASN A 78 10.79 -8.12 -13.10
CA ASN A 78 12.09 -8.22 -12.42
C ASN A 78 12.31 -7.10 -11.38
N CYS A 79 11.40 -6.13 -11.28
CA CYS A 79 11.33 -5.14 -10.21
C CYS A 79 9.89 -4.83 -9.75
N PRO A 80 9.17 -5.76 -9.09
CA PRO A 80 7.72 -5.64 -8.77
C PRO A 80 7.26 -4.43 -7.93
N LEU A 81 8.19 -3.59 -7.47
CA LEU A 81 7.95 -2.42 -6.62
C LEU A 81 8.67 -1.16 -7.16
N VAL A 82 9.27 -1.23 -8.35
CA VAL A 82 10.05 -0.15 -8.95
C VAL A 82 9.87 -0.15 -10.47
N ALA A 83 8.95 0.69 -10.93
CA ALA A 83 8.55 0.70 -12.33
C ALA A 83 9.73 0.77 -13.31
N ASN A 84 9.82 -0.23 -14.19
CA ASN A 84 10.90 -0.37 -15.16
C ASN A 84 10.41 -1.08 -16.44
N THR A 85 9.58 -0.37 -17.22
CA THR A 85 8.98 -0.83 -18.49
C THR A 85 9.91 -1.47 -19.54
N ASN A 86 11.23 -1.36 -19.39
CA ASN A 86 12.23 -1.99 -20.26
C ASN A 86 12.70 -3.36 -19.78
N GLN A 87 12.42 -3.75 -18.52
CA GLN A 87 12.81 -4.99 -17.87
C GLN A 87 14.31 -5.29 -18.09
N ALA A 88 15.14 -4.25 -17.99
CA ALA A 88 16.58 -4.40 -18.14
C ALA A 88 17.14 -5.20 -16.95
N ASP A 89 18.06 -6.11 -17.25
CA ASP A 89 18.73 -7.02 -16.31
C ASP A 89 20.09 -7.34 -16.95
N LEU A 90 21.11 -6.57 -16.60
CA LEU A 90 22.41 -6.57 -17.27
C LEU A 90 23.26 -7.79 -16.88
N ASP A 91 23.20 -8.24 -15.64
CA ASP A 91 23.98 -9.38 -15.14
C ASP A 91 23.22 -10.72 -15.21
N ASN A 92 21.92 -10.70 -15.50
CA ASN A 92 21.01 -11.84 -15.68
C ASN A 92 20.78 -12.63 -14.38
N ASP A 93 20.58 -11.93 -13.27
CA ASP A 93 20.27 -12.52 -11.97
C ASP A 93 18.76 -12.55 -11.62
N ASP A 94 17.91 -12.15 -12.58
CA ASP A 94 16.45 -11.99 -12.48
C ASP A 94 16.00 -10.78 -11.62
N ILE A 95 16.92 -9.91 -11.18
CA ILE A 95 16.64 -8.61 -10.55
C ILE A 95 16.88 -7.52 -11.59
N GLY A 96 15.89 -6.65 -11.82
CA GLY A 96 16.05 -5.61 -12.83
C GLY A 96 17.04 -4.52 -12.42
N ASP A 97 17.72 -3.93 -13.41
CA ASP A 97 18.67 -2.83 -13.23
C ASP A 97 18.11 -1.65 -12.39
N ALA A 98 16.78 -1.50 -12.36
CA ALA A 98 16.09 -0.43 -11.64
C ALA A 98 16.02 -0.67 -10.12
N CYS A 99 16.06 -1.92 -9.68
CA CYS A 99 15.94 -2.33 -8.28
C CYS A 99 17.11 -3.18 -7.79
N ASP A 100 18.07 -3.48 -8.66
CA ASP A 100 19.33 -4.11 -8.31
C ASP A 100 20.33 -3.11 -7.71
N GLY A 101 20.95 -3.52 -6.61
CA GLY A 101 22.03 -2.78 -5.95
C GLY A 101 23.42 -3.05 -6.54
N ASP A 102 23.56 -4.00 -7.46
CA ASP A 102 24.83 -4.38 -8.12
C ASP A 102 24.57 -4.72 -9.60
N ALA A 103 23.95 -3.79 -10.35
CA ALA A 103 23.41 -4.04 -11.69
C ALA A 103 24.38 -4.64 -12.73
N ASP A 104 25.70 -4.61 -12.51
CA ASP A 104 26.67 -5.27 -13.42
C ASP A 104 27.31 -6.55 -12.85
N GLY A 105 26.89 -6.97 -11.66
CA GLY A 105 27.29 -8.22 -11.00
C GLY A 105 28.77 -8.31 -10.67
N ASP A 106 29.48 -7.18 -10.56
CA ASP A 106 30.92 -7.14 -10.33
C ASP A 106 31.31 -7.14 -8.84
N GLY A 107 30.33 -6.98 -7.96
CA GLY A 107 30.50 -6.92 -6.51
C GLY A 107 30.78 -5.51 -5.97
N VAL A 108 30.49 -4.47 -6.76
CA VAL A 108 30.61 -3.05 -6.41
C VAL A 108 29.26 -2.35 -6.56
N PHE A 109 28.65 -2.07 -5.40
CA PHE A 109 27.36 -1.40 -5.26
C PHE A 109 27.36 0.09 -5.61
#